data_AF-A0A917VIH3-F1
#
_entry.id   AF-A0A917VIH3-F1
#
_cell.length_a   1.000
_cell.length_b   1.000
_cell.length_c   1.000
_cell.angle_alpha   90.00
_cell.angle_beta   90.00
_cell.angle_gamma   90.00
#
_symmetry.space_group_name_H-M   'P 1'
#
loop_
_entity.id
_entity.type
_entity.pdbx_description
1 polymer ?
#
loop_
_entity_poly.entity_id
_entity_poly.type
_entity_poly.pdbx_seq_one_letter_code
_entity_poly.pdbx_strand_id
1 'polypeptide(L)'
;MADHKRLAAQQGAWLCFEDEAGQTLRSPKGRTWGRKGHTPIVSLPVKGTGRVSIVGLIATRLAIPQQRPRLIYRLRTHRGRKGERRGFGEADYAAQFDAAHQQLGGPIVVVWDNLNTHTSAEMRRLIAARP
;
A
#
# COMPACT_ATOMS: atom_id res chain seq x y z
N MET A 1 -6.49 20.85 13.65
CA MET A 1 -5.70 19.60 13.56
C MET A 1 -5.58 19.01 14.97
N ALA A 2 -5.83 17.70 15.14
CA ALA A 2 -5.45 16.87 16.29
C ALA A 2 -6.47 16.44 17.37
N ASP A 3 -7.79 16.56 17.18
CA ASP A 3 -8.75 15.97 18.16
C ASP A 3 -8.88 14.44 18.04
N HIS A 4 -8.69 13.90 16.84
CA HIS A 4 -8.80 12.46 16.54
C HIS A 4 -7.60 11.64 17.03
N LYS A 5 -6.42 12.26 17.25
CA LYS A 5 -5.23 11.56 17.75
C LYS A 5 -5.38 11.13 19.21
N ARG A 6 -6.10 11.90 20.03
CA ARG A 6 -6.39 11.56 21.43
C ARG A 6 -7.31 10.35 21.54
N LEU A 7 -8.28 10.21 20.63
CA LEU A 7 -9.24 9.11 20.64
C LEU A 7 -8.57 7.74 20.45
N ALA A 8 -7.65 7.64 19.48
CA ALA A 8 -6.93 6.39 19.21
C ALA A 8 -6.08 5.94 20.40
N ALA A 9 -5.36 6.87 21.04
CA ALA A 9 -4.56 6.58 22.22
C ALA A 9 -5.43 6.19 23.43
N GLN A 10 -6.57 6.86 23.61
CA GLN A 10 -7.54 6.55 24.68
C GLN A 10 -8.20 5.17 24.50
N GLN A 11 -8.44 4.74 23.26
CA GLN A 11 -9.00 3.42 22.94
C GLN A 11 -7.95 2.31 22.93
N GLY A 12 -6.67 2.63 23.17
CA GLY A 12 -5.57 1.68 23.04
C GLY A 12 -5.45 1.12 21.62
N ALA A 13 -5.89 1.88 20.60
CA ALA A 13 -5.93 1.44 19.21
C ALA A 13 -4.55 1.51 18.54
N TRP A 14 -4.39 0.73 17.48
CA TRP A 14 -3.29 0.85 16.54
C TRP A 14 -3.56 1.99 15.58
N LEU A 15 -2.60 2.90 15.41
CA LEU A 15 -2.61 3.89 14.35
C LEU A 15 -1.91 3.30 13.13
N CYS A 16 -2.67 3.05 12.08
CA CYS A 16 -2.21 2.40 10.85
C CYS A 16 -2.12 3.44 9.73
N PHE A 17 -0.91 3.77 9.30
CA PHE A 17 -0.69 4.64 8.14
C PHE A 17 -0.60 3.79 6.90
N GLU A 18 -1.54 3.95 5.98
CA GLU A 18 -1.67 3.17 4.76
C GLU A 18 -1.35 4.03 3.53
N ASP A 19 -0.61 3.45 2.59
CA ASP A 19 -0.25 4.06 1.30
C ASP A 19 0.08 2.96 0.29
N GLU A 20 0.03 3.31 -0.99
CA GLU A 20 0.35 2.42 -2.10
C GLU A 20 1.64 2.81 -2.83
N ALA A 21 2.42 1.80 -3.14
CA ALA A 21 3.58 1.91 -4.01
C ALA A 21 3.39 1.07 -5.27
N GLY A 22 4.00 1.47 -6.38
CA GLY A 22 3.97 0.65 -7.58
C GLY A 22 5.28 0.68 -8.35
N GLN A 23 5.81 -0.50 -8.64
CA GLN A 23 7.00 -0.67 -9.44
C GLN A 23 6.63 -1.23 -10.81
N THR A 24 7.02 -0.53 -11.87
CA THR A 24 6.87 -1.03 -13.22
C THR A 24 7.94 -2.10 -13.47
N LEU A 25 7.56 -3.24 -14.07
CA LEU A 25 8.49 -4.33 -14.43
C LEU A 25 9.19 -4.09 -15.78
N ARG A 26 9.07 -2.88 -16.33
CA ARG A 26 9.89 -2.45 -17.46
C ARG A 26 11.30 -2.18 -16.97
N SER A 27 12.30 -2.55 -17.75
CA SER A 27 13.67 -2.19 -17.45
C SER A 27 13.77 -0.66 -17.25
N PRO A 28 14.35 -0.19 -16.13
CA PRO A 28 14.53 1.23 -15.90
C PRO A 28 15.42 1.82 -16.99
N LYS A 29 15.12 3.06 -17.41
CA LYS A 29 16.06 3.83 -18.23
C LYS A 29 17.26 4.16 -17.35
N GLY A 30 18.43 3.62 -17.68
CA GLY A 30 19.66 3.80 -16.91
C GLY A 30 20.71 4.63 -17.65
N ARG A 31 21.71 5.09 -16.89
CA ARG A 31 22.99 5.56 -17.42
C ARG A 31 23.98 4.41 -17.37
N THR A 32 24.81 4.29 -18.39
CA THR A 32 25.93 3.33 -18.42
C THR A 32 27.24 4.06 -18.67
N TRP A 33 28.35 3.42 -18.32
CA TRP A 33 29.69 3.91 -18.62
C TRP A 33 30.18 3.31 -19.95
N GLY A 34 30.76 4.14 -20.79
CA GLY A 34 31.37 3.75 -22.05
C GLY A 34 32.78 4.30 -22.17
N ARG A 35 33.59 3.72 -23.05
CA ARG A 35 34.90 4.29 -23.38
C ARG A 35 34.71 5.66 -24.01
N LYS A 36 35.61 6.62 -23.70
CA LYS A 36 35.58 7.95 -24.30
C LYS A 36 35.59 7.81 -25.83
N GLY A 37 34.68 8.52 -26.51
CA GLY A 37 34.50 8.47 -27.96
C GLY A 37 33.73 7.24 -28.50
N HIS A 38 33.27 6.33 -27.66
CA HIS A 38 32.52 5.15 -28.08
C HIS A 38 31.13 5.13 -27.41
N THR A 39 30.08 5.32 -28.21
CA THR A 39 28.70 5.27 -27.73
C THR A 39 28.38 3.86 -27.22
N PRO A 40 28.09 3.67 -25.93
CA PRO A 40 27.72 2.36 -25.42
C PRO A 40 26.31 1.99 -25.91
N ILE A 41 26.18 0.79 -26.48
CA ILE A 41 24.89 0.21 -26.90
C ILE A 41 24.47 -0.80 -25.84
N VAL A 42 23.32 -0.56 -25.20
CA VAL A 42 22.75 -1.47 -24.19
C VAL A 42 21.44 -2.03 -24.70
N SER A 43 21.40 -3.35 -24.90
CA SER A 43 20.18 -4.08 -25.24
C SER A 43 19.40 -4.40 -23.96
N LEU A 44 18.21 -3.83 -23.82
CA LEU A 44 17.30 -4.13 -22.71
C LEU A 44 16.01 -4.76 -23.25
N PRO A 45 15.43 -5.74 -22.54
CA PRO A 45 14.09 -6.21 -22.83
C PRO A 45 13.08 -5.10 -22.51
N VAL A 46 12.67 -4.31 -23.52
CA VAL A 46 11.70 -3.21 -23.36
C VAL A 46 10.25 -3.71 -23.35
N LYS A 47 10.02 -5.02 -23.58
CA LYS A 47 8.69 -5.57 -23.80
C LYS A 47 8.01 -5.93 -22.48
N GLY A 48 6.92 -5.24 -22.15
CA GLY A 48 6.03 -5.61 -21.05
C GLY A 48 5.23 -4.45 -20.47
N THR A 49 4.00 -4.73 -20.04
CA THR A 49 3.17 -3.82 -19.22
C THR A 49 3.04 -4.31 -17.78
N GLY A 50 3.97 -5.19 -17.37
CA GLY A 50 4.00 -5.75 -16.03
C GLY A 50 4.19 -4.65 -14.99
N ARG A 51 3.46 -4.75 -13.88
CA ARG A 51 3.61 -3.86 -12.72
C ARG A 51 3.38 -4.67 -11.46
N VAL A 52 4.18 -4.42 -10.42
CA VAL A 52 3.90 -4.88 -9.07
C VAL A 52 3.39 -3.66 -8.31
N SER A 53 2.16 -3.75 -7.82
CA SER A 53 1.58 -2.76 -6.92
C SER A 53 1.63 -3.33 -5.50
N ILE A 54 1.94 -2.48 -4.55
CA ILE A 54 2.06 -2.79 -3.12
C ILE A 54 1.08 -1.89 -2.40
N VAL A 55 0.26 -2.48 -1.55
CA VAL A 55 -0.49 -1.75 -0.54
C VAL A 55 0.15 -2.10 0.79
N GLY A 56 0.53 -1.09 1.56
CA GLY A 56 1.27 -1.28 2.80
C GLY A 56 0.71 -0.40 3.90
N LEU A 57 0.71 -0.93 5.11
CA LEU A 57 0.45 -0.12 6.30
C LEU A 57 1.51 -0.31 7.36
N ILE A 58 1.87 0.81 7.99
CA ILE A 58 2.71 0.84 9.18
C ILE A 58 1.80 1.09 10.38
N ALA A 59 1.70 0.08 11.24
CA ALA A 59 0.92 0.13 12.47
C ALA A 59 1.80 0.50 13.66
N THR A 60 1.41 1.53 14.40
CA THR A 60 2.06 2.01 15.61
C THR A 60 1.06 2.02 16.77
N ARG A 61 1.50 1.70 17.98
CA ARG A 61 0.64 1.76 19.18
C ARG A 61 1.31 2.65 20.21
N LEU A 62 0.72 3.82 20.45
CA LEU A 62 1.29 4.85 21.31
C LEU A 62 1.05 4.60 22.80
N ALA A 63 0.01 3.83 23.14
CA ALA A 63 -0.41 3.60 24.52
C ALA A 63 0.49 2.62 25.30
N ILE A 64 1.31 1.81 24.61
CA ILE A 64 2.15 0.78 25.24
C ILE A 64 3.62 1.14 25.01
N PRO A 65 4.39 1.47 26.06
CA PRO A 65 5.82 1.70 25.96
C PRO A 65 6.52 0.49 25.34
N GLN A 66 7.51 0.73 24.45
CA GLN A 66 8.36 -0.29 23.82
C GLN A 66 7.66 -1.19 22.79
N GLN A 67 6.42 -0.90 22.40
CA GLN A 67 5.78 -1.64 21.31
C GLN A 67 6.36 -1.23 19.95
N ARG A 68 6.99 -2.20 19.26
CA ARG A 68 7.61 -1.96 17.95
C ARG A 68 6.55 -1.72 16.86
N PRO A 69 6.80 -0.78 15.92
CA PRO A 69 5.97 -0.66 14.73
C PRO A 69 5.90 -1.96 13.94
N ARG A 70 4.76 -2.22 13.31
CA ARG A 70 4.55 -3.39 12.44
C ARG A 70 4.26 -2.95 11.02
N LEU A 71 4.97 -3.53 10.06
CA LEU A 71 4.68 -3.36 8.63
C LEU A 71 3.85 -4.56 8.16
N ILE A 72 2.68 -4.27 7.59
CA ILE A 72 1.81 -5.28 6.97
C ILE A 72 1.57 -4.83 5.53
N TYR A 73 1.81 -5.70 4.56
CA TYR A 73 1.66 -5.35 3.15
C TYR A 73 1.12 -6.49 2.31
N ARG A 74 0.56 -6.13 1.16
CA ARG A 74 0.13 -7.05 0.11
C ARG A 74 0.68 -6.63 -1.24
N LEU A 75 1.03 -7.63 -2.04
CA LEU A 75 1.53 -7.45 -3.39
C LEU A 75 0.46 -7.87 -4.39
N ARG A 76 0.31 -7.07 -5.45
CA ARG A 76 -0.53 -7.39 -6.61
C ARG A 76 0.29 -7.23 -7.87
N THR A 77 0.50 -8.35 -8.57
CA THR A 77 1.24 -8.36 -9.84
C THR A 77 0.25 -8.25 -11.00
N HIS A 78 0.26 -7.11 -11.69
CA HIS A 78 -0.43 -6.90 -12.95
C HIS A 78 0.43 -7.41 -14.10
N ARG A 79 -0.11 -8.30 -14.93
CA ARG A 79 0.60 -8.93 -16.06
C ARG A 79 0.23 -8.32 -17.43
N GLY A 80 -0.77 -7.45 -17.50
CA GLY A 80 -1.20 -6.83 -18.76
C GLY A 80 -2.26 -7.60 -19.52
N ARG A 81 -3.01 -8.48 -18.85
CA ARG A 81 -4.10 -9.24 -19.47
C ARG A 81 -5.31 -8.33 -19.71
N LYS A 82 -6.10 -8.61 -20.76
CA LYS A 82 -7.32 -7.85 -21.05
C LYS A 82 -8.30 -7.95 -19.87
N GLY A 83 -8.76 -6.81 -19.35
CA GLY A 83 -9.65 -6.74 -18.18
C GLY A 83 -8.96 -6.85 -16.82
N GLU A 84 -7.63 -6.99 -16.78
CA GLU A 84 -6.89 -7.05 -15.52
C GLU A 84 -6.78 -5.66 -14.88
N ARG A 85 -7.24 -5.54 -13.63
CA ARG A 85 -7.08 -4.29 -12.88
C ARG A 85 -5.60 -4.05 -12.56
N ARG A 86 -5.11 -2.84 -12.86
CA ARG A 86 -3.72 -2.41 -12.65
C ARG A 86 -3.33 -2.18 -11.18
N GLY A 87 -4.30 -1.92 -10.33
CA GLY A 87 -4.10 -1.59 -8.91
C GLY A 87 -5.11 -2.28 -8.02
N PHE A 88 -5.17 -1.83 -6.77
CA PHE A 88 -6.09 -2.35 -5.77
C PHE A 88 -7.52 -1.83 -5.99
N GLY A 89 -8.49 -2.62 -5.59
CA GLY A 89 -9.90 -2.25 -5.49
C GLY A 89 -10.37 -2.26 -4.03
N GLU A 90 -11.59 -1.79 -3.81
CA GLU A 90 -12.25 -1.67 -2.52
C GLU A 90 -12.18 -2.99 -1.72
N ALA A 91 -12.46 -4.12 -2.39
CA ALA A 91 -12.36 -5.45 -1.78
C ALA A 91 -10.93 -5.84 -1.37
N ASP A 92 -9.90 -5.38 -2.09
CA ASP A 92 -8.52 -5.65 -1.73
C ASP A 92 -8.11 -4.86 -0.48
N TYR A 93 -8.48 -3.58 -0.40
CA TYR A 93 -8.26 -2.73 0.78
C TYR A 93 -9.02 -3.27 1.99
N ALA A 94 -10.28 -3.64 1.78
CA ALA A 94 -11.06 -4.30 2.80
C ALA A 94 -10.28 -5.53 3.32
N ALA A 95 -9.93 -6.48 2.47
CA ALA A 95 -9.24 -7.67 2.91
C ALA A 95 -7.86 -7.36 3.56
N GLN A 96 -7.18 -6.27 3.18
CA GLN A 96 -5.95 -5.80 3.84
C GLN A 96 -6.22 -5.34 5.28
N PHE A 97 -7.27 -4.56 5.52
CA PHE A 97 -7.63 -4.13 6.87
C PHE A 97 -8.13 -5.27 7.75
N ASP A 98 -8.86 -6.24 7.19
CA ASP A 98 -9.24 -7.45 7.95
C ASP A 98 -7.99 -8.19 8.43
N ALA A 99 -7.04 -8.43 7.53
CA ALA A 99 -5.80 -9.11 7.88
C ALA A 99 -4.99 -8.30 8.91
N ALA A 100 -4.96 -6.97 8.79
CA ALA A 100 -4.30 -6.12 9.77
C ALA A 100 -4.99 -6.17 11.14
N HIS A 101 -6.32 -6.07 11.18
CA HIS A 101 -7.09 -6.17 12.42
C HIS A 101 -6.82 -7.50 13.12
N GLN A 102 -6.84 -8.62 12.38
CA GLN A 102 -6.55 -9.95 12.91
C GLN A 102 -5.11 -10.09 13.42
N GLN A 103 -4.11 -9.58 12.69
CA GLN A 103 -2.70 -9.67 13.09
C GLN A 103 -2.33 -8.76 14.27
N LEU A 104 -3.00 -7.61 14.38
CA LEU A 104 -2.74 -6.61 15.41
C LEU A 104 -3.51 -6.88 16.71
N GLY A 105 -4.60 -7.67 16.64
CA GLY A 105 -5.34 -8.16 17.80
C GLY A 105 -6.00 -7.06 18.63
N GLY A 106 -6.43 -5.98 18.00
CA GLY A 106 -7.07 -4.85 18.67
C GLY A 106 -7.55 -3.79 17.69
N PRO A 107 -8.31 -2.78 18.17
CA PRO A 107 -8.92 -1.77 17.31
C PRO A 107 -7.85 -1.05 16.49
N ILE A 108 -8.19 -0.77 15.23
CA ILE A 108 -7.32 -0.06 14.29
C ILE A 108 -7.96 1.25 13.86
N VAL A 109 -7.15 2.29 13.79
CA VAL A 109 -7.50 3.58 13.20
C VAL A 109 -6.62 3.74 11.97
N VAL A 110 -7.24 3.72 10.80
CA VAL A 110 -6.55 3.86 9.52
C VAL A 110 -6.42 5.34 9.16
N VAL A 111 -5.22 5.73 8.77
CA VAL A 111 -4.88 7.01 8.16
C VAL A 111 -4.38 6.72 6.75
N TRP A 112 -5.13 7.19 5.77
CA TRP A 112 -4.87 7.02 4.35
C TRP A 112 -5.18 8.33 3.60
N ASP A 113 -4.87 8.38 2.32
CA ASP A 113 -5.13 9.54 1.47
C ASP A 113 -6.62 9.66 1.04
N ASN A 114 -6.90 10.57 0.10
CA ASN A 114 -8.25 10.81 -0.41
C ASN A 114 -8.50 10.15 -1.79
N LEU A 115 -7.84 9.02 -2.10
CA LEU A 115 -8.06 8.30 -3.34
C LEU A 115 -9.55 7.95 -3.51
N ASN A 116 -10.05 8.00 -4.76
CA ASN A 116 -11.46 7.75 -5.05
C ASN A 116 -11.94 6.38 -4.51
N THR A 117 -11.07 5.37 -4.53
CA THR A 117 -11.38 4.05 -3.95
C THR A 117 -11.60 4.14 -2.44
N HIS A 118 -10.76 4.89 -1.72
CA HIS A 118 -10.83 5.08 -0.26
C HIS A 118 -12.09 5.81 0.18
N THR A 119 -12.56 6.75 -0.64
CA THR A 119 -13.73 7.57 -0.32
C THR A 119 -15.03 7.11 -0.97
N SER A 120 -14.97 6.05 -1.78
CA SER A 120 -16.13 5.49 -2.48
C SER A 120 -17.24 5.04 -1.52
N ALA A 121 -18.48 5.07 -2.00
CA ALA A 121 -19.62 4.57 -1.24
C ALA A 121 -19.47 3.08 -0.91
N GLU A 122 -18.90 2.29 -1.82
CA GLU A 122 -18.65 0.87 -1.61
C GLU A 122 -17.61 0.63 -0.51
N MET A 123 -16.50 1.38 -0.51
CA MET A 123 -15.51 1.28 0.56
C MET A 123 -16.11 1.63 1.93
N ARG A 124 -16.95 2.68 2.00
CA ARG A 124 -17.69 3.03 3.22
C ARG A 124 -18.63 1.92 3.67
N ARG A 125 -19.34 1.27 2.72
CA ARG A 125 -20.21 0.13 3.00
C ARG A 125 -19.42 -1.06 3.54
N LEU A 126 -18.27 -1.37 2.94
CA LEU A 126 -17.38 -2.44 3.39
C LEU A 126 -16.83 -2.16 4.80
N ILE A 127 -16.48 -0.92 5.11
CA ILE A 127 -16.06 -0.52 6.47
C ILE A 127 -17.22 -0.67 7.46
N ALA A 128 -18.41 -0.17 7.12
CA ALA A 128 -19.57 -0.20 8.00
C ALA A 128 -20.11 -1.62 8.25
N ALA A 129 -19.88 -2.55 7.33
CA ALA A 129 -20.28 -3.95 7.48
C ALA A 129 -19.34 -4.75 8.41
N ARG A 130 -18.27 -4.14 8.94
CA ARG A 130 -17.34 -4.82 9.84
C ARG A 130 -17.84 -4.82 11.28
N PRO A 131 -17.73 -5.97 11.99
CA PRO A 131 -18.03 -6.07 13.41
C PRO A 131 -17.01 -5.37 14.29
#